data_AF-A0A8T3MF11-F1
#
_entry.id   AF-A0A8T3MF11-F1
#
_cell.length_a   1.000
_cell.length_b   1.000
_cell.length_c   1.000
_cell.angle_alpha   90.00
_cell.angle_beta   90.00
_cell.angle_gamma   90.00
#
_symmetry.space_group_name_H-M   'P 1'
#
loop_
_entity.id
_entity.type
_entity.pdbx_description
1 polymer ?
#
loop_
_entity_poly.entity_id
_entity_poly.type
_entity_poly.pdbx_seq_one_letter_code
_entity_poly.pdbx_strand_id
1 'polypeptide(L)'
;RGERWRRPPGRARLVLETEDAVAVCFDCPTVELFEQRTEHLHPALGRLGPDLLAPDFDAPEAIRRLRDPSRADLTIAEALLDQRALAGIGNVYKSEVLWIERISPFRHMPAVDDATLERLVATSRRLLLANIDRRRSAERVTTDGQRVAAGAPLWVYGRRARPCRRCGTPIQSTQQGSELPRTTYWCPRCQEDPA
;
A
#
# COMPACT_ATOMS: atom_id res chain seq x y z
N ARG A 1 16.46 -20.00 -22.12
CA ARG A 1 15.20 -20.56 -21.55
C ARG A 1 14.65 -19.52 -20.57
N GLY A 2 13.34 -19.29 -20.53
CA GLY A 2 12.71 -18.24 -19.70
C GLY A 2 11.81 -17.28 -20.49
N GLU A 3 11.02 -16.47 -19.79
CA GLU A 3 10.22 -15.40 -20.41
C GLU A 3 11.12 -14.41 -21.15
N ARG A 4 10.62 -13.84 -22.26
CA ARG A 4 11.32 -12.77 -22.97
C ARG A 4 11.47 -11.56 -22.06
N TRP A 5 12.64 -10.92 -22.09
CA TRP A 5 12.88 -9.70 -21.31
C TRP A 5 11.83 -8.64 -21.65
N ARG A 6 11.20 -8.10 -20.60
CA ARG A 6 10.11 -7.12 -20.74
C ARG A 6 10.60 -5.73 -21.16
N ARG A 7 11.92 -5.49 -21.09
CA ARG A 7 12.59 -4.23 -21.40
C ARG A 7 13.91 -4.50 -22.13
N PRO A 8 14.45 -3.50 -22.87
CA PRO A 8 15.75 -3.60 -23.51
C PRO A 8 16.88 -3.88 -22.50
N PRO A 9 17.94 -4.62 -22.88
CA PRO A 9 19.03 -4.95 -21.96
C PRO A 9 19.72 -3.76 -21.29
N GLY A 10 19.86 -2.62 -21.98
CA GLY A 10 20.45 -1.40 -21.40
C GLY A 10 19.68 -0.79 -20.22
N ARG A 11 18.45 -1.26 -19.94
CA ARG A 11 17.67 -0.87 -18.77
C ARG A 11 17.83 -1.83 -17.58
N ALA A 12 18.55 -2.93 -17.75
CA ALA A 12 18.87 -3.82 -16.65
C ALA A 12 19.80 -3.12 -15.65
N ARG A 13 19.55 -3.33 -14.36
CA ARG A 13 20.33 -2.77 -13.25
C ARG A 13 20.92 -3.87 -12.36
N LEU A 14 20.26 -5.01 -12.26
CA LEU A 14 20.76 -6.22 -11.63
C LEU A 14 20.28 -7.43 -12.43
N VAL A 15 21.17 -8.38 -12.69
CA VAL A 15 20.87 -9.68 -13.29
C VAL A 15 21.39 -10.74 -12.33
N LEU A 16 20.50 -11.61 -11.85
CA LEU A 16 20.85 -12.79 -11.06
C LEU A 16 20.56 -14.02 -11.91
N GLU A 17 21.59 -14.83 -12.15
CA GLU A 17 21.52 -16.01 -12.99
C GLU A 17 21.90 -17.26 -12.18
N THR A 18 21.09 -18.30 -12.33
CA THR A 18 21.33 -19.66 -11.84
C THR A 18 21.27 -20.63 -13.02
N GLU A 19 21.57 -21.91 -12.80
CA GLU A 19 21.44 -22.94 -13.85
C GLU A 19 20.04 -23.02 -14.45
N ASP A 20 19.01 -22.73 -13.64
CA ASP A 20 17.60 -22.90 -14.00
C ASP A 20 16.85 -21.60 -14.30
N ALA A 21 17.38 -20.45 -13.86
CA ALA A 21 16.62 -19.19 -13.88
C ALA A 21 17.48 -17.94 -14.07
N VAL A 22 16.87 -16.94 -14.71
CA VAL A 22 17.41 -15.57 -14.79
C VAL A 22 16.38 -14.61 -14.22
N ALA A 23 16.75 -13.87 -13.18
CA ALA A 23 15.97 -12.78 -12.62
C ALA A 23 16.62 -11.44 -13.01
N VAL A 24 15.85 -10.56 -13.64
CA VAL A 24 16.34 -9.25 -14.10
C VAL A 24 15.56 -8.13 -13.44
N CYS A 25 16.26 -7.23 -12.75
CA CYS A 25 15.72 -6.00 -12.21
C CYS A 25 15.99 -4.85 -13.19
N PHE A 26 14.93 -4.28 -13.76
CA PHE A 26 15.01 -3.16 -14.70
C PHE A 26 14.70 -1.84 -13.99
N ASP A 27 15.36 -0.76 -14.40
CA ASP A 27 15.04 0.62 -13.98
C ASP A 27 15.08 0.86 -12.46
N CYS A 28 15.77 -0.01 -11.71
CA CYS A 28 15.95 0.18 -10.27
C CYS A 28 16.81 1.42 -10.03
N PRO A 29 16.29 2.45 -9.33
CA PRO A 29 17.06 3.67 -9.07
C PRO A 29 18.24 3.42 -8.11
N THR A 30 18.09 2.42 -7.24
CA THR A 30 19.08 2.07 -6.21
C THR A 30 19.28 0.57 -6.18
N VAL A 31 20.54 0.12 -6.23
CA VAL A 31 20.94 -1.27 -6.01
C VAL A 31 22.14 -1.24 -5.07
N GLU A 32 22.00 -1.89 -3.92
CA GLU A 32 23.02 -1.92 -2.87
C GLU A 32 23.32 -3.37 -2.48
N LEU A 33 24.59 -3.67 -2.21
CA LEU A 33 25.03 -4.97 -1.68
C LEU A 33 25.57 -4.74 -0.27
N PHE A 34 25.03 -5.47 0.70
CA PHE A 34 25.46 -5.41 2.09
C PHE A 34 25.44 -6.79 2.71
N GLU A 35 26.13 -6.96 3.84
CA GLU A 35 26.13 -8.22 4.56
C GLU A 35 24.79 -8.44 5.27
N GLN A 36 24.18 -9.60 5.11
CA GLN A 36 22.89 -9.90 5.74
C GLN A 36 22.88 -9.64 7.26
N ARG A 37 23.99 -9.91 7.95
CA ARG A 37 24.11 -9.66 9.40
C ARG A 37 23.98 -8.17 9.78
N THR A 38 24.23 -7.24 8.86
CA THR A 38 24.14 -5.79 9.08
C THR A 38 22.84 -5.18 8.55
N GLU A 39 21.88 -5.99 8.07
CA GLU A 39 20.60 -5.51 7.53
C GLU A 39 19.85 -4.58 8.50
N HIS A 40 19.83 -4.93 9.78
CA HIS A 40 19.19 -4.14 10.84
C HIS A 40 19.84 -2.76 11.06
N LEU A 41 21.07 -2.55 10.58
CA LEU A 41 21.76 -1.26 10.59
C LEU A 41 21.51 -0.45 9.32
N HIS A 42 20.95 -1.07 8.28
CA HIS A 42 20.70 -0.40 7.01
C HIS A 42 19.70 0.76 7.18
N PRO A 43 20.01 1.99 6.76
CA PRO A 43 19.17 3.16 7.02
C PRO A 43 17.71 3.02 6.56
N ALA A 44 17.47 2.29 5.47
CA ALA A 44 16.14 2.07 4.93
C ALA A 44 15.43 0.80 5.45
N LEU A 45 16.17 -0.26 5.81
CA LEU A 45 15.59 -1.56 6.17
C LEU A 45 15.47 -1.72 7.69
N GLY A 46 16.49 -1.31 8.43
CA GLY A 46 16.51 -1.39 9.90
C GLY A 46 15.44 -0.53 10.60
N ARG A 47 14.82 0.40 9.88
CA ARG A 47 13.76 1.28 10.41
C ARG A 47 12.36 0.83 10.05
N LEU A 48 12.20 -0.28 9.34
CA LEU A 48 10.88 -0.76 8.93
C LEU A 48 10.01 -1.16 10.13
N GLY A 49 8.71 -0.94 9.96
CA GLY A 49 7.65 -1.47 10.80
C GLY A 49 7.47 -2.98 10.59
N PRO A 50 6.58 -3.61 11.39
CA PRO A 50 6.14 -4.96 11.12
C PRO A 50 5.65 -5.11 9.67
N ASP A 51 6.08 -6.17 8.99
CA ASP A 51 5.68 -6.46 7.62
C ASP A 51 4.30 -7.13 7.61
N LEU A 52 3.34 -6.48 6.92
CA LEU A 52 1.97 -6.99 6.77
C LEU A 52 1.86 -8.33 6.06
N LEU A 53 2.91 -8.82 5.40
CA LEU A 53 2.96 -10.13 4.78
C LEU A 53 3.75 -11.16 5.60
N ALA A 54 4.42 -10.76 6.67
CA ALA A 54 5.17 -11.67 7.52
C ALA A 54 4.23 -12.71 8.17
N PRO A 55 4.62 -14.00 8.24
CA PRO A 55 3.84 -15.03 8.91
C PRO A 55 3.56 -14.69 10.38
N ASP A 56 4.53 -14.08 11.05
CA ASP A 56 4.55 -13.66 12.46
C ASP A 56 4.20 -12.18 12.66
N PHE A 57 3.44 -11.59 11.75
CA PHE A 57 3.03 -10.18 11.83
C PHE A 57 2.40 -9.82 13.18
N ASP A 58 3.02 -8.84 13.84
CA ASP A 58 2.59 -8.29 15.12
C ASP A 58 1.68 -7.07 14.89
N ALA A 59 0.35 -7.31 14.92
CA ALA A 59 -0.63 -6.25 14.80
C ALA A 59 -0.59 -5.24 15.97
N PRO A 60 -0.53 -5.67 17.25
CA PRO A 60 -0.33 -4.74 18.37
C PRO A 60 0.86 -3.80 18.20
N GLU A 61 2.00 -4.29 17.73
CA GLU A 61 3.18 -3.45 17.49
C GLU A 61 2.94 -2.43 16.37
N ALA A 62 2.27 -2.82 15.28
CA ALA A 62 1.91 -1.90 14.20
C ALA A 62 0.99 -0.76 14.71
N ILE A 63 -0.01 -1.11 15.53
CA ILE A 63 -0.92 -0.12 16.15
C ILE A 63 -0.15 0.80 17.10
N ARG A 64 0.73 0.25 17.95
CA ARG A 64 1.58 1.03 18.85
C ARG A 64 2.44 2.03 18.10
N ARG A 65 3.04 1.64 16.97
CA ARG A 65 3.85 2.55 16.14
C ARG A 65 3.02 3.59 15.40
N LEU A 66 1.82 3.24 14.94
CA LEU A 66 0.87 4.21 14.38
C LEU A 66 0.46 5.27 15.42
N ARG A 67 0.39 4.89 16.70
CA ARG A 67 0.08 5.78 17.83
C ARG A 67 1.26 6.60 18.35
N ASP A 68 2.45 6.42 17.78
CA ASP A 68 3.60 7.20 18.18
C ASP A 68 3.32 8.71 18.02
N PRO A 69 3.59 9.55 19.04
CA PRO A 69 3.31 10.98 19.00
C PRO A 69 3.97 11.71 17.82
N SER A 70 5.07 11.21 17.27
CA SER A 70 5.69 11.77 16.05
C SER A 70 4.80 11.73 14.82
N ARG A 71 3.69 10.98 14.86
CA ARG A 71 2.69 10.85 13.79
C ARG A 71 1.40 11.61 14.06
N ALA A 72 1.31 12.35 15.17
CA ALA A 72 0.08 13.05 15.56
C ALA A 72 -0.40 14.07 14.51
N ASP A 73 0.52 14.74 13.83
CA ASP A 73 0.19 15.72 12.79
C ASP A 73 -0.15 15.08 11.45
N LEU A 74 0.13 13.78 11.27
CA LEU A 74 -0.18 13.06 10.04
C LEU A 74 -1.68 12.80 9.92
N THR A 75 -2.16 12.84 8.68
CA THR A 75 -3.43 12.20 8.33
C THR A 75 -3.29 10.68 8.33
N ILE A 76 -4.40 9.96 8.49
CA ILE A 76 -4.42 8.49 8.44
C ILE A 76 -3.88 7.96 7.09
N ALA A 77 -4.12 8.68 6.00
CA ALA A 77 -3.58 8.34 4.70
C ALA A 77 -2.04 8.42 4.65
N GLU A 78 -1.43 9.41 5.31
CA GLU A 78 0.02 9.54 5.42
C GLU A 78 0.61 8.50 6.38
N ALA A 79 -0.02 8.29 7.53
CA ALA A 79 0.43 7.31 8.51
C ALA A 79 0.43 5.88 7.94
N LEU A 80 -0.57 5.52 7.12
CA LEU A 80 -0.61 4.22 6.42
C LEU A 80 0.49 4.07 5.36
N LEU A 81 1.11 5.15 4.89
CA LEU A 81 2.25 5.08 3.96
C LEU A 81 3.61 5.07 4.66
N ASP A 82 3.65 5.38 5.96
CA ASP A 82 4.89 5.36 6.72
C ASP A 82 5.35 3.92 6.99
N GLN A 83 6.32 3.48 6.19
CA GLN A 83 6.90 2.14 6.28
C GLN A 83 7.56 1.86 7.63
N ARG A 84 7.82 2.87 8.46
CA ARG A 84 8.34 2.71 9.83
C ARG A 84 7.27 2.25 10.83
N ALA A 85 6.01 2.57 10.55
CA ALA A 85 4.87 2.17 11.38
C ALA A 85 4.41 0.76 11.03
N LEU A 86 4.23 0.49 9.74
CA LEU A 86 3.89 -0.82 9.18
C LEU A 86 4.37 -0.90 7.73
N ALA A 87 5.03 -1.99 7.36
CA ALA A 87 5.60 -2.15 6.02
C ALA A 87 4.61 -2.87 5.08
N GLY A 88 4.61 -2.48 3.81
CA GLY A 88 3.88 -3.16 2.74
C GLY A 88 2.70 -2.39 2.14
N ILE A 89 2.17 -1.37 2.82
CA ILE A 89 1.10 -0.53 2.24
C ILE A 89 1.72 0.47 1.25
N GLY A 90 1.25 0.38 0.01
CA GLY A 90 1.51 1.37 -1.04
C GLY A 90 0.29 2.25 -1.36
N ASN A 91 0.48 3.21 -2.27
CA ASN A 91 -0.54 4.22 -2.57
C ASN A 91 -1.90 3.65 -3.04
N VAL A 92 -1.89 2.52 -3.76
CA VAL A 92 -3.12 1.81 -4.15
C VAL A 92 -3.87 1.34 -2.90
N TYR A 93 -3.22 0.50 -2.08
CA TYR A 93 -3.86 -0.08 -0.90
C TYR A 93 -4.31 0.99 0.10
N LYS A 94 -3.52 2.06 0.30
CA LYS A 94 -3.94 3.21 1.13
C LYS A 94 -5.33 3.71 0.75
N SER A 95 -5.55 4.10 -0.50
CA SER A 95 -6.85 4.62 -0.95
C SER A 95 -7.96 3.58 -0.88
N GLU A 96 -7.64 2.33 -1.22
CA GLU A 96 -8.61 1.23 -1.27
C GLU A 96 -9.09 0.82 0.13
N VAL A 97 -8.17 0.62 1.07
CA VAL A 97 -8.45 0.24 2.46
C VAL A 97 -9.30 1.32 3.12
N LEU A 98 -8.94 2.60 2.98
CA LEU A 98 -9.70 3.71 3.55
C LEU A 98 -11.13 3.78 2.99
N TRP A 99 -11.33 3.48 1.70
CA TRP A 99 -12.68 3.44 1.12
C TRP A 99 -13.50 2.23 1.60
N ILE A 100 -12.87 1.07 1.73
CA ILE A 100 -13.50 -0.15 2.25
C ILE A 100 -13.99 0.10 3.67
N GLU A 101 -13.14 0.65 4.54
CA GLU A 101 -13.43 0.95 5.94
C GLU A 101 -14.21 2.26 6.16
N ARG A 102 -14.54 2.99 5.09
CA ARG A 102 -15.29 4.26 5.13
C ARG A 102 -14.61 5.37 5.96
N ILE A 103 -13.29 5.42 5.94
CA ILE A 103 -12.51 6.43 6.68
C ILE A 103 -12.06 7.53 5.72
N SER A 104 -12.28 8.80 6.11
CA SER A 104 -11.74 9.96 5.40
C SER A 104 -10.21 9.88 5.36
N PRO A 105 -9.56 10.01 4.18
CA PRO A 105 -8.11 10.01 4.12
C PRO A 105 -7.49 11.25 4.79
N PHE A 106 -8.30 12.27 5.12
CA PHE A 106 -7.85 13.53 5.70
C PHE A 106 -7.96 13.55 7.23
N ARG A 107 -8.52 12.50 7.83
CA ARG A 107 -8.61 12.43 9.29
C ARG A 107 -7.22 12.37 9.91
N HIS A 108 -6.92 13.27 10.84
CA HIS A 108 -5.67 13.25 11.59
C HIS A 108 -5.62 12.07 12.58
N MET A 109 -4.42 11.54 12.81
CA MET A 109 -4.20 10.36 13.66
C MET A 109 -4.86 10.43 15.05
N PRO A 110 -4.86 11.58 15.77
CA PRO A 110 -5.53 11.70 17.06
C PRO A 110 -7.05 11.49 17.01
N ALA A 111 -7.70 11.72 15.87
CA ALA A 111 -9.14 11.58 15.68
C ALA A 111 -9.56 10.17 15.20
N VAL A 112 -8.61 9.27 14.96
CA VAL A 112 -8.89 7.88 14.60
C VAL A 112 -8.84 7.05 15.87
N ASP A 113 -9.87 6.28 16.21
CA ASP A 113 -9.87 5.39 17.38
C ASP A 113 -9.12 4.05 17.12
N ASP A 114 -8.76 3.34 18.19
CA ASP A 114 -7.95 2.10 18.09
C ASP A 114 -8.69 1.00 17.33
N ALA A 115 -9.99 0.84 17.58
CA ALA A 115 -10.82 -0.13 16.86
C ALA A 115 -10.81 0.13 15.34
N THR A 116 -10.74 1.39 14.92
CA THR A 116 -10.61 1.77 13.51
C THR A 116 -9.23 1.46 12.97
N LEU A 117 -8.17 1.73 13.72
CA LEU A 117 -6.82 1.34 13.31
C LEU A 117 -6.68 -0.18 13.16
N GLU A 118 -7.23 -0.95 14.10
CA GLU A 118 -7.25 -2.42 14.04
C GLU A 118 -7.94 -2.93 12.77
N ARG A 119 -9.12 -2.39 12.43
CA ARG A 119 -9.82 -2.73 11.18
C ARG A 119 -9.01 -2.36 9.94
N LEU A 120 -8.42 -1.17 9.92
CA LEU A 120 -7.58 -0.71 8.80
C LEU A 120 -6.37 -1.64 8.59
N VAL A 121 -5.68 -2.01 9.66
CA VAL A 121 -4.53 -2.93 9.63
C VAL A 121 -4.95 -4.32 9.16
N ALA A 122 -6.03 -4.86 9.73
CA ALA A 122 -6.56 -6.18 9.34
C ALA A 122 -7.00 -6.21 7.87
N THR A 123 -7.73 -5.20 7.39
CA THR A 123 -8.13 -5.10 5.99
C THR A 123 -6.93 -4.92 5.07
N SER A 124 -5.92 -4.15 5.48
CA SER A 124 -4.67 -4.01 4.71
C SER A 124 -3.96 -5.35 4.53
N ARG A 125 -3.74 -6.10 5.61
CA ARG A 125 -3.12 -7.43 5.58
C ARG A 125 -3.92 -8.40 4.71
N ARG A 126 -5.23 -8.46 4.89
CA ARG A 126 -6.13 -9.32 4.08
C ARG A 126 -5.98 -9.04 2.59
N LEU A 127 -6.01 -7.77 2.19
CA LEU A 127 -5.89 -7.40 0.78
C LEU A 127 -4.52 -7.70 0.21
N LEU A 128 -3.44 -7.47 0.98
CA LEU A 128 -2.09 -7.79 0.54
C LEU A 128 -1.91 -9.30 0.33
N LEU A 129 -2.32 -10.13 1.31
CA LEU A 129 -2.28 -11.59 1.22
C LEU A 129 -3.07 -12.11 0.01
N ALA A 130 -4.27 -11.56 -0.23
CA ALA A 130 -5.12 -11.94 -1.36
C ALA A 130 -4.53 -11.58 -2.76
N ASN A 131 -3.44 -10.81 -2.78
CA ASN A 131 -2.77 -10.38 -4.01
C ASN A 131 -1.34 -10.92 -4.18
N ILE A 132 -0.87 -11.82 -3.29
CA ILE A 132 0.47 -12.44 -3.40
C ILE A 132 0.55 -13.39 -4.60
N ASP A 133 -0.35 -14.37 -4.70
CA ASP A 133 -0.18 -15.52 -5.61
C ASP A 133 -0.80 -15.30 -7.01
N ARG A 134 -0.93 -14.05 -7.44
CA ARG A 134 -1.52 -13.71 -8.75
C ARG A 134 -0.47 -13.85 -9.86
N ARG A 135 0.07 -15.06 -10.02
CA ARG A 135 1.09 -15.46 -11.01
C ARG A 135 0.73 -15.17 -12.48
N ARG A 136 -0.50 -14.73 -12.78
CA ARG A 136 -0.99 -14.50 -14.15
C ARG A 136 -1.59 -13.11 -14.40
N SER A 137 -1.67 -12.24 -13.40
CA SER A 137 -2.13 -10.86 -13.60
C SER A 137 -1.39 -9.90 -12.69
N ALA A 138 -0.72 -8.91 -13.29
CA ALA A 138 -0.09 -7.80 -12.56
C ALA A 138 -1.11 -6.82 -11.96
N GLU A 139 -2.41 -7.06 -12.18
CA GLU A 139 -3.50 -6.22 -11.73
C GLU A 139 -3.85 -6.51 -10.26
N ARG A 140 -3.69 -5.49 -9.41
CA ARG A 140 -4.11 -5.53 -8.00
C ARG A 140 -5.62 -5.53 -7.93
N VAL A 141 -6.20 -6.46 -7.18
CA VAL A 141 -7.66 -6.54 -6.97
C VAL A 141 -8.00 -6.34 -5.52
N THR A 142 -8.82 -5.34 -5.25
CA THR A 142 -9.31 -4.98 -3.90
C THR A 142 -10.82 -5.17 -3.79
N THR A 143 -11.48 -5.58 -4.87
CA THR A 143 -12.93 -5.81 -4.95
C THR A 143 -13.37 -7.20 -4.51
N ASP A 144 -12.47 -8.00 -3.94
CA ASP A 144 -12.73 -9.31 -3.32
C ASP A 144 -13.76 -10.22 -4.03
N GLY A 145 -13.77 -10.21 -5.37
CA GLY A 145 -14.68 -11.03 -6.16
C GLY A 145 -16.15 -10.58 -6.16
N GLN A 146 -16.48 -9.44 -5.53
CA GLN A 146 -17.77 -8.80 -5.75
C GLN A 146 -17.95 -8.57 -7.24
N ARG A 147 -19.15 -8.90 -7.75
CA ARG A 147 -19.59 -8.65 -9.13
C ARG A 147 -19.69 -7.14 -9.37
N VAL A 148 -18.55 -6.47 -9.35
CA VAL A 148 -18.36 -5.22 -10.03
C VAL A 148 -18.44 -5.55 -11.52
N ALA A 149 -19.20 -4.76 -12.29
CA ALA A 149 -19.30 -4.88 -13.74
C ALA A 149 -17.93 -5.28 -14.33
N ALA A 150 -17.93 -6.39 -15.08
CA ALA A 150 -16.75 -7.16 -15.44
C ALA A 150 -15.55 -6.27 -15.84
N GLY A 151 -14.42 -6.44 -15.15
CA GLY A 151 -13.14 -5.85 -15.56
C GLY A 151 -12.63 -4.66 -14.76
N ALA A 152 -13.19 -4.34 -13.59
CA ALA A 152 -12.78 -3.14 -12.84
C ALA A 152 -12.26 -3.49 -11.43
N PRO A 153 -10.95 -3.75 -11.27
CA PRO A 153 -10.33 -4.43 -10.11
C PRO A 153 -10.24 -3.62 -8.81
N LEU A 154 -10.46 -2.30 -8.88
CA LEU A 154 -10.21 -1.34 -7.79
C LEU A 154 -11.46 -0.50 -7.51
N TRP A 155 -11.70 -0.15 -6.24
CA TRP A 155 -12.87 0.61 -5.80
C TRP A 155 -12.79 2.09 -6.11
N VAL A 156 -11.65 2.75 -5.87
CA VAL A 156 -11.48 4.20 -5.99
C VAL A 156 -10.20 4.62 -6.69
N TYR A 157 -9.12 3.85 -6.56
CA TYR A 157 -7.82 4.20 -7.08
C TYR A 157 -7.84 4.30 -8.61
N GLY A 158 -7.34 5.42 -9.14
CA GLY A 158 -7.37 5.70 -10.59
C GLY A 158 -8.77 5.98 -11.14
N ARG A 159 -9.80 6.10 -10.30
CA ARG A 159 -11.20 6.27 -10.71
C ARG A 159 -11.73 7.70 -10.55
N ARG A 160 -10.87 8.73 -10.56
CA ARG A 160 -11.27 10.16 -10.49
C ARG A 160 -12.43 10.44 -11.47
N ALA A 161 -13.42 11.19 -11.01
CA ALA A 161 -14.64 11.57 -11.74
C ALA A 161 -15.56 10.40 -12.16
N ARG A 162 -15.21 9.14 -11.89
CA ARG A 162 -16.12 8.00 -12.07
C ARG A 162 -17.07 7.90 -10.89
N PRO A 163 -18.29 7.36 -11.08
CA PRO A 163 -19.23 7.16 -9.98
C PRO A 163 -18.65 6.20 -8.93
N CYS A 164 -18.77 6.58 -7.67
CA CYS A 164 -18.53 5.71 -6.53
C CYS A 164 -19.44 4.48 -6.64
N ARG A 165 -18.87 3.28 -6.45
CA ARG A 165 -19.62 2.02 -6.57
C ARG A 165 -20.61 1.79 -5.43
N ARG A 166 -20.51 2.57 -4.35
CA ARG A 166 -21.42 2.47 -3.19
C ARG A 166 -22.58 3.46 -3.28
N CYS A 167 -22.34 4.69 -3.73
CA CYS A 167 -23.33 5.78 -3.65
C CYS A 167 -23.51 6.60 -4.94
N GLY A 168 -22.78 6.32 -6.01
CA GLY A 168 -22.85 7.06 -7.27
C GLY A 168 -22.09 8.40 -7.30
N THR A 169 -21.80 9.02 -6.15
CA THR A 169 -21.06 10.28 -6.08
C THR A 169 -19.70 10.18 -6.80
N PRO A 170 -19.30 11.17 -7.63
CA PRO A 170 -18.00 11.13 -8.31
C PRO A 170 -16.82 11.01 -7.35
N ILE A 171 -15.90 10.09 -7.64
CA ILE A 171 -14.65 9.93 -6.89
C ILE A 171 -13.77 11.17 -7.08
N GLN A 172 -13.26 11.70 -5.99
CA GLN A 172 -12.33 12.82 -5.96
C GLN A 172 -10.88 12.33 -5.87
N SER A 173 -9.96 13.21 -6.24
CA SER A 173 -8.53 12.96 -6.06
C SER A 173 -7.75 14.24 -5.80
N THR A 174 -6.72 14.16 -4.97
CA THR A 174 -5.82 15.26 -4.63
C THR A 174 -4.41 14.73 -4.36
N GLN A 175 -3.40 15.60 -4.41
CA GLN A 175 -2.08 15.27 -3.89
C GLN A 175 -2.09 15.48 -2.37
N GLN A 176 -1.60 14.49 -1.62
CA GLN A 176 -1.54 14.50 -0.16
C GLN A 176 -0.14 14.10 0.30
N GLY A 177 0.36 14.72 1.37
CA GLY A 177 1.76 14.61 1.80
C GLY A 177 2.57 15.85 1.49
N SER A 178 3.52 16.19 2.37
CA SER A 178 4.42 17.34 2.24
C SER A 178 5.70 17.01 1.46
N GLU A 179 6.44 15.98 1.88
CA GLU A 179 7.75 15.65 1.30
C GLU A 179 7.66 14.89 -0.03
N LEU A 180 6.79 13.87 -0.08
CA LEU A 180 6.58 13.04 -1.26
C LEU A 180 5.07 12.91 -1.54
N PRO A 181 4.45 13.95 -2.13
CA PRO A 181 3.01 13.96 -2.36
C PRO A 181 2.57 12.74 -3.17
N ARG A 182 1.57 12.01 -2.65
CA ARG A 182 0.95 10.88 -3.31
C ARG A 182 -0.49 11.22 -3.64
N THR A 183 -0.92 10.84 -4.84
CA THR A 183 -2.33 11.02 -5.22
C THR A 183 -3.22 10.14 -4.36
N THR A 184 -4.11 10.77 -3.61
CA THR A 184 -5.17 10.13 -2.83
C THR A 184 -6.46 10.14 -3.66
N TYR A 185 -7.13 8.99 -3.75
CA TYR A 185 -8.49 8.85 -4.30
C TYR A 185 -9.46 8.52 -3.16
N TRP A 186 -10.64 9.16 -3.15
CA TRP A 186 -11.69 8.91 -2.15
C TRP A 186 -13.09 9.25 -2.70
N CYS A 187 -14.11 8.72 -2.04
CA CYS A 187 -15.49 9.13 -2.26
C CYS A 187 -15.88 10.19 -1.21
N PRO A 188 -16.19 11.43 -1.59
CA PRO A 188 -16.48 12.49 -0.61
C PRO A 188 -17.76 12.26 0.19
N ARG A 189 -18.68 11.40 -0.30
CA ARG A 189 -19.92 11.05 0.40
C ARG A 189 -19.81 9.81 1.29
N CYS A 190 -18.95 8.86 0.94
CA CYS A 190 -18.83 7.61 1.72
C CYS A 190 -17.73 7.65 2.76
N GLN A 191 -16.87 8.67 2.71
CA GLN A 191 -15.73 8.87 3.58
C GLN A 191 -15.78 10.30 4.13
N GLU A 192 -16.96 10.72 4.58
CA GLU A 192 -17.16 11.99 5.26
C GLU A 192 -16.48 11.93 6.63
N ASP A 193 -15.92 13.06 7.07
CA ASP A 193 -15.53 13.20 8.47
C ASP A 193 -16.79 13.40 9.33
N PRO A 194 -16.82 12.86 10.57
CA PRO A 194 -17.93 13.10 11.47
C PRO A 194 -17.90 14.61 11.75
N ALA A 195 -19.02 15.27 11.55
CA ALA A 195 -19.17 16.69 11.84
C ALA A 195 -18.83 17.00 13.30
#